data_AF-A0AAJ4DZI8-F1
#
_entry.id   AF-A0AAJ4DZI8-F1
#
_cell.length_a   1.000
_cell.length_b   1.000
_cell.length_c   1.000
_cell.angle_alpha   90.00
_cell.angle_beta   90.00
_cell.angle_gamma   90.00
#
_symmetry.space_group_name_H-M   'P 1'
#
loop_
_entity.id
_entity.type
_entity.pdbx_description
1 polymer ?
#
loop_
_entity_poly.entity_id
_entity_poly.type
_entity_poly.pdbx_seq_one_letter_code
_entity_poly.pdbx_strand_id
1 'polypeptide(L)'
;MSTEAFEIAQAILLSLGGGGVIIFALSSFLGKMWAQRILQCEKSEHDKELSEFKSQLDTLVQKRSLNYQHKIELYKVTTAPLVEFTSLITTSGLTKDHLIEFDRQRLHIVAQLSLFAPQNVFDAFNDTVDYLYDALEQDNYSFSEFRIKVLKFFLK
;
A
#
# COMPACT_ATOMS: atom_id res chain seq x y z
N MET A 1 -61.82 -19.97 64.68
CA MET A 1 -62.14 -19.59 63.28
C MET A 1 -61.01 -18.79 62.60
N SER A 2 -59.82 -18.65 63.19
CA SER A 2 -58.68 -17.88 62.65
C SER A 2 -57.56 -18.74 62.05
N THR A 3 -57.47 -20.03 62.41
CA THR A 3 -56.37 -20.92 62.01
C THR A 3 -56.46 -21.37 60.55
N GLU A 4 -57.67 -21.68 60.06
CA GLU A 4 -57.88 -22.12 58.66
C GLU A 4 -57.58 -21.01 57.65
N ALA A 5 -58.00 -19.77 57.94
CA ALA A 5 -57.69 -18.62 57.09
C ALA A 5 -56.18 -18.34 57.02
N PHE A 6 -55.45 -18.60 58.11
CA PHE A 6 -53.99 -18.46 58.16
C PHE A 6 -53.27 -19.55 57.35
N GLU A 7 -53.71 -20.81 57.43
CA GLU A 7 -53.17 -21.90 56.60
C GLU A 7 -53.41 -21.68 55.11
N ILE A 8 -54.61 -21.24 54.73
CA ILE A 8 -54.94 -20.94 53.33
C ILE A 8 -54.11 -19.76 52.82
N ALA A 9 -53.96 -18.70 53.62
CA ALA A 9 -53.12 -17.56 53.26
C ALA A 9 -51.63 -17.95 53.13
N GLN A 10 -51.13 -18.82 54.00
CA GLN A 10 -49.75 -19.31 53.97
C GLN A 10 -49.51 -20.23 52.76
N ALA A 11 -50.47 -21.08 52.40
CA ALA A 11 -50.41 -21.92 51.20
C ALA A 11 -50.44 -21.10 49.90
N ILE A 12 -51.26 -20.03 49.86
CA ILE A 12 -51.31 -19.09 48.73
C ILE A 12 -49.98 -18.32 48.62
N LEU A 13 -49.43 -17.82 49.74
CA LEU A 13 -48.13 -17.12 49.75
C LEU A 13 -46.96 -18.05 49.39
N LEU A 14 -46.99 -19.32 49.80
CA LEU A 14 -45.99 -20.33 49.41
C LEU A 14 -46.08 -20.67 47.93
N SER A 15 -47.28 -20.78 47.35
CA SER A 15 -47.45 -21.09 45.93
C SER A 15 -47.07 -19.90 45.03
N LEU A 16 -47.48 -18.68 45.39
CA LEU A 16 -47.07 -17.46 44.68
C LEU A 16 -45.60 -17.12 44.91
N GLY A 17 -45.08 -17.30 46.13
CA GLY A 17 -43.68 -17.07 46.47
C GLY A 17 -42.74 -18.08 45.80
N GLY A 18 -43.10 -19.36 45.78
CA GLY A 18 -42.33 -20.41 45.10
C GLY A 18 -42.35 -20.28 43.58
N GLY A 19 -43.52 -19.96 42.99
CA GLY A 19 -43.65 -19.71 41.55
C GLY A 19 -42.87 -18.48 41.08
N GLY A 20 -42.88 -17.41 41.88
CA GLY A 20 -42.12 -16.18 41.60
C GLY A 20 -40.60 -16.41 41.55
N VAL A 21 -40.07 -17.22 42.47
CA VAL A 21 -38.64 -17.60 42.48
C VAL A 21 -38.24 -18.35 41.21
N ILE A 22 -39.09 -19.29 40.74
CA ILE A 22 -38.81 -20.05 39.51
C ILE A 22 -38.83 -19.13 38.28
N ILE A 23 -39.84 -18.28 38.15
CA ILE A 23 -39.94 -17.33 37.03
C ILE A 23 -38.76 -16.36 37.04
N PHE A 24 -38.37 -15.86 38.22
CA PHE A 24 -37.23 -14.96 38.36
C PHE A 24 -35.91 -15.65 38.00
N ALA A 25 -35.70 -16.89 38.45
CA ALA A 25 -34.51 -17.68 38.13
C ALA A 25 -34.42 -17.96 36.62
N LEU A 26 -35.52 -18.37 35.98
CA LEU A 26 -35.59 -18.60 34.54
C LEU A 26 -35.37 -17.33 33.74
N SER A 27 -35.96 -16.21 34.18
CA SER A 27 -35.77 -14.90 33.53
C SER A 27 -34.32 -14.43 33.62
N SER A 28 -33.68 -14.61 34.78
CA SER A 28 -32.26 -14.31 34.98
C SER A 28 -31.35 -15.19 34.13
N PHE A 29 -31.66 -16.49 34.03
CA PHE A 29 -30.92 -17.44 33.21
C PHE A 29 -31.00 -17.08 31.72
N LEU A 30 -32.20 -16.81 31.21
CA LEU A 30 -32.40 -16.38 29.83
C LEU A 30 -31.68 -15.06 29.57
N GLY A 31 -31.84 -14.06 30.45
CA GLY A 31 -31.16 -12.77 30.32
C GLY A 31 -29.64 -12.89 30.20
N LYS A 32 -29.01 -13.74 31.03
CA LYS A 32 -27.56 -14.02 30.95
C LYS A 32 -27.18 -14.66 29.62
N MET A 33 -27.94 -15.64 29.14
CA MET A 33 -27.65 -16.33 27.87
C MET A 33 -27.79 -15.39 26.67
N TRP A 34 -28.82 -14.53 26.65
CA TRP A 34 -29.01 -13.54 25.58
C TRP A 34 -27.93 -12.46 25.63
N ALA A 35 -27.58 -11.94 26.81
CA ALA A 35 -26.48 -10.98 26.96
C ALA A 35 -25.15 -11.57 26.49
N GLN A 36 -24.85 -12.81 26.88
CA GLN A 36 -23.64 -13.51 26.44
C GLN A 36 -23.64 -13.73 24.92
N ARG A 37 -24.78 -14.07 24.32
CA ARG A 37 -24.89 -14.25 22.88
C ARG A 37 -24.68 -12.95 22.11
N ILE A 38 -25.28 -11.84 22.56
CA ILE A 38 -25.10 -10.52 21.95
C ILE A 38 -23.62 -10.13 22.02
N LEU A 39 -22.99 -10.26 23.20
CA LEU A 39 -21.58 -9.95 23.39
C LEU A 39 -20.66 -10.81 22.52
N GLN A 40 -20.98 -12.10 22.36
CA GLN A 40 -20.23 -12.99 21.46
C GLN A 40 -20.40 -12.60 19.99
N CYS A 41 -21.60 -12.21 19.57
CA CYS A 41 -21.84 -11.72 18.22
C CYS A 41 -21.06 -10.43 17.94
N GLU A 42 -21.15 -9.42 18.81
CA GLU A 42 -20.41 -8.16 18.67
C GLU A 42 -18.90 -8.40 18.65
N LYS A 43 -18.39 -9.25 19.54
CA LYS A 43 -16.97 -9.61 19.55
C LYS A 43 -16.56 -10.30 18.24
N SER A 44 -17.36 -11.25 17.76
CA SER A 44 -17.08 -11.95 16.51
C SER A 44 -17.09 -11.00 15.30
N GLU A 45 -17.96 -10.00 15.32
CA GLU A 45 -18.03 -8.97 14.28
C GLU A 45 -16.78 -8.09 14.31
N HIS A 46 -16.38 -7.59 15.48
CA HIS A 46 -15.14 -6.82 15.63
C HIS A 46 -13.88 -7.63 15.30
N ASP A 47 -13.82 -8.90 15.68
CA ASP A 47 -12.68 -9.78 15.34
C ASP A 47 -12.59 -9.98 13.81
N LYS A 48 -13.74 -10.05 13.12
CA LYS A 48 -13.82 -10.12 11.66
C LYS A 48 -13.35 -8.81 11.03
N GLU A 49 -13.88 -7.67 11.46
CA GLU A 49 -13.46 -6.35 10.99
C GLU A 49 -11.96 -6.13 11.18
N LEU A 50 -11.42 -6.52 12.33
CA LEU A 50 -9.99 -6.43 12.62
C LEU A 50 -9.16 -7.32 11.70
N SER A 51 -9.64 -8.53 11.40
CA SER A 51 -9.00 -9.44 10.44
C SER A 51 -8.99 -8.86 9.03
N GLU A 52 -10.12 -8.28 8.59
CA GLU A 52 -10.25 -7.63 7.30
C GLU A 52 -9.32 -6.41 7.19
N PHE A 53 -9.28 -5.54 8.20
CA PHE A 53 -8.37 -4.40 8.22
C PHE A 53 -6.90 -4.81 8.22
N LYS A 54 -6.53 -5.85 8.97
CA LYS A 54 -5.16 -6.39 8.95
C LYS A 54 -4.80 -6.91 7.55
N SER A 55 -5.69 -7.68 6.94
CA SER A 55 -5.49 -8.21 5.58
C SER A 55 -5.33 -7.07 4.56
N GLN A 56 -6.19 -6.04 4.63
CA GLN A 56 -6.08 -4.86 3.78
C GLN A 56 -4.75 -4.13 4.00
N LEU A 57 -4.34 -3.92 5.25
CA LEU A 57 -3.07 -3.27 5.57
C LEU A 57 -1.88 -4.08 5.02
N ASP A 58 -1.87 -5.39 5.20
CA ASP A 58 -0.83 -6.27 4.68
C ASP A 58 -0.75 -6.19 3.15
N THR A 59 -1.89 -6.20 2.45
CA THR A 59 -1.90 -6.07 0.99
C THR A 59 -1.37 -4.70 0.53
N LEU A 60 -1.71 -3.63 1.25
CA LEU A 60 -1.20 -2.28 0.95
C LEU A 60 0.29 -2.16 1.20
N VAL A 61 0.80 -2.74 2.30
CA VAL A 61 2.23 -2.79 2.62
C VAL A 61 2.99 -3.57 1.55
N GLN A 62 2.50 -4.75 1.16
CA GLN A 62 3.11 -5.56 0.10
C GLN A 62 3.13 -4.82 -1.24
N LYS A 63 1.99 -4.23 -1.65
CA LYS A 63 1.89 -3.44 -2.89
C LYS A 63 2.83 -2.23 -2.88
N ARG A 64 2.95 -1.56 -1.74
CA ARG A 64 3.86 -0.43 -1.56
C ARG A 64 5.33 -0.86 -1.64
N SER A 65 5.68 -1.97 -1.00
CA SER A 65 7.04 -2.54 -1.04
C SER A 65 7.44 -2.90 -2.48
N LEU A 66 6.57 -3.62 -3.19
CA LEU A 66 6.79 -3.98 -4.60
C LEU A 66 6.97 -2.74 -5.49
N ASN A 67 6.13 -1.72 -5.32
CA ASN A 67 6.30 -0.46 -6.05
C ASN A 67 7.65 0.22 -5.78
N TYR A 68 8.12 0.23 -4.53
CA TYR A 68 9.45 0.79 -4.22
C TYR A 68 10.57 -0.03 -4.85
N GLN A 69 10.47 -1.37 -4.82
CA GLN A 69 11.46 -2.25 -5.45
C GLN A 69 11.53 -2.01 -6.96
N HIS A 70 10.39 -1.97 -7.66
CA HIS A 70 10.35 -1.70 -9.09
C HIS A 70 10.91 -0.31 -9.44
N LYS A 71 10.63 0.72 -8.62
CA LYS A 71 11.25 2.05 -8.80
C LYS A 71 12.77 1.98 -8.70
N ILE A 72 13.30 1.31 -7.68
CA ILE A 72 14.75 1.15 -7.51
C ILE A 72 15.36 0.38 -8.69
N GLU A 73 14.71 -0.68 -9.15
CA GLU A 73 15.16 -1.46 -10.31
C GLU A 73 15.19 -0.59 -11.56
N LEU A 74 14.13 0.18 -11.82
CA LEU A 74 14.06 1.15 -12.91
C LEU A 74 15.25 2.11 -12.87
N TYR A 75 15.49 2.78 -11.75
CA TYR A 75 16.62 3.70 -11.61
C TYR A 75 17.98 2.98 -11.78
N LYS A 76 18.13 1.73 -11.32
CA LYS A 76 19.37 0.96 -11.53
C LYS A 76 19.62 0.68 -13.01
N VAL A 77 18.61 0.24 -13.74
CA VAL A 77 18.75 -0.07 -15.17
C VAL A 77 19.01 1.19 -15.98
N THR A 78 18.40 2.33 -15.64
CA THR A 78 18.63 3.59 -16.37
C THR A 78 19.96 4.26 -16.03
N THR A 79 20.47 4.09 -14.80
CA THR A 79 21.69 4.78 -14.36
C THR A 79 22.95 4.21 -15.00
N ALA A 80 23.08 2.88 -15.13
CA ALA A 80 24.31 2.26 -15.60
C ALA A 80 24.68 2.68 -17.05
N PRO A 81 23.75 2.66 -18.03
CA PRO A 81 23.93 3.23 -19.37
C PRO A 81 24.40 4.69 -19.36
N LEU A 82 23.77 5.53 -18.54
CA LEU A 82 24.09 6.95 -18.47
C LEU A 82 25.51 7.17 -17.91
N VAL A 83 25.91 6.43 -16.88
CA VAL A 83 27.26 6.50 -16.31
C VAL A 83 28.31 6.06 -17.33
N GLU A 84 28.08 4.94 -18.01
CA GLU A 84 28.99 4.44 -19.05
C GLU A 84 29.13 5.45 -20.19
N PHE A 85 28.02 6.01 -20.65
CA PHE A 85 27.99 7.04 -21.68
C PHE A 85 28.70 8.33 -21.25
N THR A 86 28.50 8.80 -20.01
CA THR A 86 29.22 9.96 -19.48
C THR A 86 30.73 9.75 -19.42
N SER A 87 31.17 8.54 -19.05
CA SER A 87 32.60 8.18 -18.96
C SER A 87 33.27 8.20 -20.34
N LEU A 88 32.59 7.65 -21.35
CA LEU A 88 33.06 7.63 -22.73
C LEU A 88 33.24 9.05 -23.28
N ILE A 89 32.21 9.89 -23.15
CA ILE A 89 32.26 11.27 -23.67
C ILE A 89 33.33 12.12 -22.97
N THR A 90 33.53 11.92 -21.67
CA THR A 90 34.55 12.67 -20.93
C THR A 90 35.97 12.35 -21.43
N THR A 91 36.18 11.15 -21.95
CA THR A 91 37.51 10.66 -22.35
C THR A 91 37.84 10.99 -23.81
N SER A 92 36.85 10.93 -24.70
CA SER A 92 37.05 11.02 -26.16
C SER A 92 36.15 12.03 -26.87
N GLY A 93 35.33 12.80 -26.14
CA GLY A 93 34.35 13.71 -26.71
C GLY A 93 33.08 12.98 -27.19
N LEU A 94 32.06 13.75 -27.56
CA LEU A 94 30.84 13.20 -28.13
C LEU A 94 31.09 12.84 -29.60
N THR A 95 30.90 11.57 -29.96
CA THR A 95 31.08 11.07 -31.33
C THR A 95 29.84 10.33 -31.77
N LYS A 96 29.71 10.14 -33.09
CA LYS A 96 28.59 9.42 -33.69
C LYS A 96 28.52 7.96 -33.24
N ASP A 97 29.67 7.32 -33.04
CA ASP A 97 29.76 5.93 -32.59
C ASP A 97 29.25 5.78 -31.15
N HIS A 98 29.52 6.76 -30.27
CA HIS A 98 28.97 6.76 -28.91
C HIS A 98 27.44 6.86 -28.90
N LEU A 99 26.85 7.65 -29.81
CA LEU A 99 25.40 7.78 -29.94
C LEU A 99 24.74 6.51 -30.48
N ILE A 100 25.38 5.83 -31.43
CA ILE A 100 24.89 4.55 -31.96
C ILE A 100 24.87 3.47 -30.88
N GLU A 101 25.89 3.39 -30.02
CA GLU A 101 25.91 2.43 -28.92
C GLU A 101 24.86 2.78 -27.85
N PHE A 102 24.71 4.07 -27.53
CA PHE A 102 23.67 4.54 -26.63
C PHE A 102 22.26 4.21 -27.13
N ASP A 103 21.98 4.31 -28.43
CA ASP A 103 20.67 4.02 -29.00
C ASP A 103 20.17 2.59 -28.75
N ARG A 104 21.10 1.63 -28.73
CA ARG A 104 20.78 0.24 -28.39
C ARG A 104 20.28 0.13 -26.94
N GLN A 105 20.90 0.88 -26.03
CA GLN A 105 20.50 0.92 -24.62
C GLN A 105 19.26 1.79 -24.40
N ARG A 106 19.10 2.87 -25.19
CA ARG A 106 17.97 3.81 -25.13
C ARG A 106 16.63 3.12 -25.33
N LEU A 107 16.52 2.21 -26.31
CA LEU A 107 15.26 1.51 -26.57
C LEU A 107 14.80 0.70 -25.36
N HIS A 108 15.75 0.06 -24.67
CA HIS A 108 15.46 -0.69 -23.44
C HIS A 108 15.01 0.24 -22.31
N ILE A 109 15.69 1.38 -22.13
CA ILE A 109 15.34 2.40 -21.13
C ILE A 109 13.94 2.96 -21.41
N VAL A 110 13.62 3.31 -22.67
CA VAL A 110 12.30 3.83 -23.07
C VAL A 110 11.20 2.83 -22.78
N ALA A 111 11.40 1.55 -23.09
CA ALA A 111 10.43 0.50 -22.79
C ALA A 111 10.16 0.39 -21.27
N GLN A 112 11.19 0.46 -20.44
CA GLN A 112 11.02 0.41 -18.99
C GLN A 112 10.42 1.71 -18.41
N LEU A 113 10.87 2.87 -18.86
CA LEU A 113 10.34 4.16 -18.39
C LEU A 113 8.85 4.31 -18.77
N SER A 114 8.46 3.91 -19.98
CA SER A 114 7.05 3.99 -20.41
C SER A 114 6.11 3.11 -19.58
N LEU A 115 6.61 1.99 -19.03
CA LEU A 115 5.82 1.10 -18.18
C LEU A 115 5.72 1.57 -16.73
N PHE A 116 6.76 2.22 -16.21
CA PHE A 116 6.93 2.38 -14.75
C PHE A 116 7.26 3.81 -14.28
N ALA A 117 7.72 4.70 -15.17
CA ALA A 117 8.10 6.06 -14.79
C ALA A 117 6.91 7.02 -14.85
N PRO A 118 6.84 8.01 -13.94
CA PRO A 118 5.92 9.12 -14.13
C PRO A 118 6.35 9.98 -15.33
N GLN A 119 5.37 10.62 -15.98
CA GLN A 119 5.56 11.33 -17.25
C GLN A 119 6.72 12.34 -17.22
N ASN A 120 6.84 13.08 -16.11
CA ASN A 120 7.90 14.06 -15.90
C ASN A 120 9.32 13.48 -15.94
N VAL A 121 9.51 12.21 -15.58
CA VAL A 121 10.80 11.50 -15.64
C VAL A 121 11.08 11.06 -17.07
N PHE A 122 10.07 10.56 -17.77
CA PHE A 122 10.18 10.20 -19.19
C PHE A 122 10.53 11.42 -20.05
N ASP A 123 9.87 12.56 -19.82
CA ASP A 123 10.15 13.81 -20.53
C ASP A 123 11.58 14.30 -20.25
N ALA A 124 12.05 14.24 -18.99
CA ALA A 124 13.41 14.64 -18.63
C ALA A 124 14.50 13.73 -19.25
N PHE A 125 14.19 12.45 -19.44
CA PHE A 125 15.04 11.52 -20.19
C PHE A 125 15.13 11.94 -21.66
N ASN A 126 13.99 12.17 -22.31
CA ASN A 126 13.96 12.61 -23.72
C ASN A 126 14.67 13.96 -23.91
N ASP A 127 14.46 14.93 -23.03
CA ASP A 127 15.17 16.22 -23.05
C ASP A 127 16.70 16.07 -23.02
N THR A 128 17.19 15.01 -22.38
CA THR A 128 18.62 14.68 -22.31
C THR A 128 19.08 14.03 -23.61
N VAL A 129 18.28 13.11 -24.17
CA VAL A 129 18.56 12.48 -25.46
C VAL A 129 18.58 13.51 -26.58
N ASP A 130 17.56 14.36 -26.67
CA ASP A 130 17.43 15.38 -27.70
C ASP A 130 18.64 16.32 -27.69
N TYR A 131 19.06 16.75 -26.49
CA TYR A 131 20.27 17.55 -26.32
C TYR A 131 21.53 16.87 -26.87
N LEU A 132 21.67 15.55 -26.70
CA LEU A 132 22.84 14.83 -27.22
C LEU A 132 22.86 14.80 -28.75
N TYR A 133 21.71 14.62 -29.38
CA TYR A 133 21.59 14.68 -30.83
C TYR A 133 21.88 16.09 -31.36
N ASP A 134 21.24 17.10 -30.79
CA ASP A 134 21.46 18.51 -31.16
C ASP A 134 22.93 18.91 -31.01
N ALA A 135 23.55 18.49 -29.90
CA ALA A 135 24.94 18.79 -29.61
C ALA A 135 25.92 18.12 -30.58
N LEU A 136 25.59 16.91 -31.06
CA LEU A 136 26.38 16.23 -32.09
C LEU A 136 26.22 16.92 -33.45
N GLU A 137 25.00 17.27 -33.84
CA GLU A 137 24.73 17.92 -35.13
C GLU A 137 25.39 19.29 -35.25
N GLN A 138 25.43 20.03 -34.14
CA GLN A 138 25.95 21.39 -34.08
C GLN A 138 27.43 21.48 -33.61
N ASP A 139 28.03 20.34 -33.26
CA ASP A 139 29.38 20.24 -32.70
C ASP A 139 29.61 21.20 -31.50
N ASN A 140 28.61 21.35 -30.64
CA ASN A 140 28.59 22.34 -29.56
C ASN A 140 28.34 21.73 -28.16
N TYR A 141 28.75 20.48 -27.97
CA TYR A 141 28.57 19.77 -26.71
C TYR A 141 29.14 20.53 -25.49
N SER A 142 28.25 20.77 -24.52
CA SER A 142 28.57 21.31 -23.19
C SER A 142 28.31 20.28 -22.10
N PHE A 143 29.37 19.87 -21.39
CA PHE A 143 29.22 18.95 -20.25
C PHE A 143 28.36 19.55 -19.13
N SER A 144 28.43 20.87 -18.90
CA SER A 144 27.64 21.53 -17.86
C SER A 144 26.14 21.46 -18.13
N GLU A 145 25.74 21.67 -19.38
CA GLU A 145 24.33 21.61 -19.78
C GLU A 145 23.80 20.18 -19.75
N PHE A 146 24.58 19.24 -20.27
CA PHE A 146 24.31 17.81 -20.19
C PHE A 146 24.06 17.35 -18.74
N ARG A 147 24.97 17.71 -17.82
CA ARG A 147 24.86 17.36 -16.40
C ARG A 147 23.57 17.89 -15.77
N ILE A 148 23.14 19.11 -16.11
CA ILE A 148 21.91 19.69 -15.58
C ILE A 148 20.69 18.90 -16.07
N LYS A 149 20.65 18.52 -17.34
CA LYS A 149 19.56 17.71 -17.92
C LYS A 149 19.49 16.33 -17.28
N VAL A 150 20.63 15.65 -17.14
CA VAL A 150 20.75 14.36 -16.44
C VAL A 150 20.31 14.45 -14.97
N LEU A 151 20.68 15.51 -14.25
CA LEU A 151 20.24 15.70 -12.86
C LEU A 151 18.73 15.88 -12.74
N LYS A 152 18.07 16.55 -13.70
CA LYS A 152 16.60 16.68 -13.72
C LYS A 152 15.91 15.32 -13.91
N PHE A 153 16.54 14.39 -14.61
CA PHE A 153 16.07 13.01 -14.74
C PHE A 153 16.18 12.24 -13.42
N PHE A 154 17.27 12.41 -12.66
CA PHE A 154 17.48 11.70 -11.39
C PHE A 154 16.75 12.29 -10.17
N LEU A 155 16.44 13.59 -10.17
CA LEU A 155 15.82 14.29 -9.03
C LEU A 155 14.28 14.31 -9.06
N LYS A 156 13.66 13.70 -10.08
CA LYS A 156 12.21 13.65 -10.28
C LYS A 156 11.65 12.25 -10.10
#